data_AF-A0AAW9J5H9-F1
#
_entry.id   AF-A0AAW9J5H9-F1
#
_cell.length_a   1.000
_cell.length_b   1.000
_cell.length_c   1.000
_cell.angle_alpha   90.00
_cell.angle_beta   90.00
_cell.angle_gamma   90.00
#
_symmetry.space_group_name_H-M   'P 1'
#
loop_
_entity.id
_entity.type
_entity.pdbx_description
1 polymer ?
#
loop_
_entity_poly.entity_id
_entity_poly.type
_entity_poly.pdbx_seq_one_letter_code
_entity_poly.pdbx_strand_id
1 'polypeptide(L)'
;MRHKNKFSISKKLFLITFVLIFSMLFQILFFEDFYLNRKVKDMIKEASKFSTLNSYADENFLTDALFRFEQETDSRVVILSLDGKIKFLDNYGKNTDDFQVLTAFCAELINDKYLINEVLTSGKPQARVFENKLSNTKKIGIVSPM
;
A
#
# COMPACT_ATOMS: atom_id res chain seq x y z
N MET A 1 -3.71 36.82 47.80
CA MET A 1 -3.48 35.35 47.86
C MET A 1 -2.43 34.97 46.82
N ARG A 2 -1.22 34.56 47.26
CA ARG A 2 -0.14 34.13 46.37
C ARG A 2 -0.40 32.70 45.91
N HIS A 3 -0.59 32.48 44.60
CA HIS A 3 -0.72 31.15 44.02
C HIS A 3 0.58 30.36 44.27
N LYS A 4 0.61 29.48 45.28
CA LYS A 4 1.75 28.57 45.49
C LYS A 4 1.74 27.58 44.32
N ASN A 5 2.68 27.76 43.40
CA ASN A 5 2.90 26.84 42.28
C ASN A 5 3.30 25.48 42.88
N LYS A 6 2.40 24.50 42.85
CA LYS A 6 2.55 23.20 43.56
C LYS A 6 3.68 22.32 43.02
N PHE A 7 4.25 22.66 41.87
CA PHE A 7 5.31 21.91 41.22
C PHE A 7 6.65 22.66 41.27
N SER A 8 7.67 21.99 41.82
CA SER A 8 9.05 22.46 41.70
C SER A 8 9.45 22.46 40.22
N ILE A 9 10.42 23.31 39.88
CA ILE A 9 10.98 23.42 38.52
C ILE A 9 11.43 22.05 38.00
N SER A 10 12.05 21.25 38.86
CA SER A 10 12.46 19.87 38.56
C SER A 10 11.30 18.97 38.14
N LYS A 11 10.15 19.01 38.83
CA LYS A 11 8.98 18.20 38.45
C LYS A 11 8.37 18.64 37.11
N LYS A 12 8.41 19.94 36.79
CA LYS A 12 7.95 20.46 35.50
C LYS A 12 8.85 19.99 34.36
N LEU A 13 10.16 20.06 34.56
CA LEU A 13 11.14 19.59 33.59
C LEU A 13 10.99 18.09 33.34
N PHE A 14 10.86 17.29 34.41
CA PHE A 14 10.61 15.85 34.32
C PHE A 14 9.34 15.52 33.52
N LEU A 15 8.24 16.22 33.78
CA LEU A 15 6.98 16.02 33.06
C LEU A 15 7.14 16.29 31.55
N ILE A 16 7.80 17.39 31.18
CA ILE A 16 8.03 17.75 29.78
C ILE A 16 8.89 16.68 29.10
N THR A 17 10.00 16.27 29.72
CA THR A 17 10.87 15.23 29.17
C THR A 17 10.17 13.89 29.07
N PHE A 18 9.32 13.55 30.05
CA PHE A 18 8.55 12.30 30.03
C PHE A 18 7.53 12.30 28.88
N VAL A 19 6.80 13.40 28.67
CA VAL A 19 5.84 13.52 27.57
C VAL A 19 6.55 13.43 26.21
N LEU A 20 7.73 14.04 26.05
CA LEU A 20 8.52 13.94 24.82
C LEU A 20 9.00 12.52 24.53
N ILE A 21 9.53 11.81 25.54
CA ILE A 21 9.98 10.42 25.35
C ILE A 21 8.77 9.51 25.07
N PHE A 22 7.68 9.71 25.81
CA PHE A 22 6.46 8.93 25.62
C PHE A 22 5.84 9.17 24.25
N SER A 23 5.84 10.41 23.75
CA SER A 23 5.35 10.69 22.39
C SER A 23 6.21 10.01 21.33
N MET A 24 7.53 10.02 21.46
CA MET A 24 8.41 9.30 20.53
C MET A 24 8.17 7.79 20.56
N LEU A 25 8.02 7.19 21.75
CA LEU A 25 7.69 5.77 21.88
C LEU A 25 6.33 5.44 21.27
N PHE A 26 5.33 6.28 21.50
CA PHE A 26 4.02 6.14 20.88
C PHE A 26 4.13 6.20 19.35
N GLN A 27 4.88 7.17 18.82
CA GLN A 27 5.09 7.28 17.37
C GLN A 27 5.72 6.01 16.80
N ILE A 28 6.77 5.47 17.43
CA ILE A 28 7.43 4.24 16.98
C ILE A 28 6.46 3.05 16.97
N LEU A 29 5.64 2.90 18.02
CA LEU A 29 4.76 1.74 18.16
C LEU A 29 3.54 1.79 17.24
N PHE A 30 2.99 2.98 16.95
CA PHE A 30 1.70 3.11 16.27
C PHE A 30 1.80 3.63 14.84
N PHE A 31 2.89 4.31 14.46
CA PHE A 31 2.96 4.94 13.15
C PHE A 31 3.04 3.91 12.02
N GLU A 32 3.84 2.85 12.17
CA GLU A 32 4.00 1.87 11.08
C GLU A 32 2.65 1.29 10.66
N ASP A 33 1.88 0.75 11.60
CA ASP A 33 0.57 0.16 11.33
C ASP A 33 -0.45 1.21 10.85
N PHE A 34 -0.40 2.43 11.38
CA PHE A 34 -1.25 3.52 10.94
C PHE A 34 -0.98 3.88 9.47
N TYR A 35 0.29 4.08 9.09
CA TYR A 35 0.68 4.40 7.72
C TYR A 35 0.37 3.24 6.77
N LEU A 36 0.64 1.99 7.19
CA LEU A 36 0.32 0.80 6.41
C LEU A 36 -1.19 0.71 6.13
N ASN A 37 -2.02 0.81 7.17
CA ASN A 37 -3.48 0.77 7.03
C ASN A 37 -4.00 1.93 6.19
N ARG A 38 -3.42 3.11 6.31
CA ARG A 38 -3.79 4.27 5.50
C ARG A 38 -3.46 4.02 4.03
N LYS A 39 -2.24 3.57 3.72
CA LYS A 39 -1.79 3.28 2.35
C LYS A 39 -2.65 2.20 1.72
N VAL A 40 -2.97 1.11 2.43
CA VAL A 40 -3.86 0.04 1.94
C VAL A 40 -5.24 0.59 1.59
N LYS A 41 -5.86 1.39 2.47
CA LYS A 41 -7.19 1.96 2.22
C LYS A 41 -7.19 2.91 1.01
N ASP A 42 -6.20 3.78 0.93
CA ASP A 42 -6.08 4.74 -0.17
C ASP A 42 -5.86 4.00 -1.50
N MET A 43 -5.01 2.96 -1.52
CA MET A 43 -4.79 2.16 -2.73
C MET A 43 -6.01 1.32 -3.15
N ILE A 44 -6.78 0.73 -2.23
CA ILE A 44 -8.04 0.03 -2.57
C ILE A 44 -9.00 0.98 -3.27
N LYS A 45 -9.09 2.22 -2.77
CA LYS A 45 -9.94 3.26 -3.35
C LYS A 45 -9.48 3.65 -4.76
N GLU A 46 -8.19 3.89 -4.95
CA GLU A 46 -7.64 4.23 -6.26
C GLU A 46 -7.75 3.07 -7.25
N ALA A 47 -7.52 1.82 -6.82
CA ALA A 47 -7.71 0.64 -7.67
C ALA A 47 -9.17 0.48 -8.13
N SER A 48 -10.13 0.68 -7.22
CA SER A 48 -11.57 0.67 -7.55
C SER A 48 -11.95 1.76 -8.57
N LYS A 49 -11.39 2.96 -8.39
CA LYS A 49 -11.60 4.08 -9.32
C LYS A 49 -10.98 3.78 -10.68
N PHE A 50 -9.77 3.22 -10.69
CA PHE A 50 -9.07 2.84 -11.91
C PHE A 50 -9.86 1.80 -12.70
N SER A 51 -10.30 0.70 -12.07
CA SER A 51 -11.06 -0.34 -12.77
C SER A 51 -12.37 0.23 -13.34
N THR A 52 -13.14 0.96 -12.52
CA THR A 52 -14.41 1.56 -12.95
C THR A 52 -14.26 2.49 -14.17
N LEU A 53 -13.18 3.28 -14.23
CA LEU A 53 -12.96 4.24 -15.31
C LEU A 53 -12.37 3.60 -16.58
N ASN A 54 -11.67 2.46 -16.45
CA ASN A 54 -10.85 1.91 -17.53
C ASN A 54 -11.25 0.50 -17.98
N SER A 55 -12.27 -0.15 -17.40
CA SER A 55 -12.72 -1.50 -17.79
C SER A 55 -13.04 -1.66 -19.29
N TYR A 56 -13.41 -0.58 -19.98
CA TYR A 56 -13.77 -0.59 -21.41
C TYR A 56 -12.88 0.34 -22.25
N ALA A 57 -11.72 0.73 -21.73
CA ALA A 57 -10.79 1.61 -22.43
C ALA A 57 -10.04 0.87 -23.56
N ASP A 58 -9.76 1.60 -24.64
CA ASP A 58 -8.86 1.15 -25.70
C ASP A 58 -7.40 1.08 -25.19
N GLU A 59 -6.58 0.23 -25.82
CA GLU A 59 -5.21 -0.07 -25.36
C GLU A 59 -4.30 1.16 -25.20
N ASN A 60 -4.42 2.15 -26.10
CA ASN A 60 -3.65 3.38 -26.03
C ASN A 60 -4.02 4.23 -24.81
N PHE A 61 -5.32 4.37 -24.53
CA PHE A 61 -5.80 5.10 -23.35
C PHE A 61 -5.43 4.37 -22.06
N LEU A 62 -5.49 3.04 -22.09
CA LEU A 62 -5.16 2.20 -20.95
C LEU A 62 -3.68 2.30 -20.56
N THR A 63 -2.79 2.41 -21.54
CA THR A 63 -1.35 2.61 -21.29
C THR A 63 -1.09 3.94 -20.57
N ASP A 64 -1.64 5.03 -21.07
CA ASP A 64 -1.53 6.36 -20.44
C ASP A 64 -2.17 6.38 -19.04
N ALA A 65 -3.30 5.69 -18.87
CA ALA A 65 -3.98 5.57 -17.58
C ALA A 65 -3.13 4.80 -16.56
N LEU A 66 -2.50 3.69 -16.96
CA LEU A 66 -1.59 2.91 -16.10
C LEU A 66 -0.38 3.75 -15.69
N PHE A 67 0.26 4.45 -16.63
CA PHE A 67 1.39 5.34 -16.32
C PHE A 67 0.98 6.42 -15.31
N ARG A 68 -0.16 7.08 -15.51
CA ARG A 68 -0.68 8.08 -14.56
C ARG A 68 -0.98 7.48 -13.20
N PHE A 69 -1.56 6.28 -13.17
CA PHE A 69 -1.85 5.57 -11.94
C PHE A 69 -0.56 5.31 -11.16
N GLU A 70 0.50 4.79 -11.78
CA GLU A 70 1.79 4.56 -11.10
C GLU A 70 2.37 5.85 -10.50
N GLN A 71 2.32 6.95 -11.26
CA GLN A 71 2.86 8.23 -10.81
C GLN A 71 2.07 8.86 -9.66
N GLU A 72 0.74 8.75 -9.68
CA GLU A 72 -0.12 9.31 -8.62
C GLU A 72 -0.07 8.48 -7.33
N THR A 73 0.21 7.19 -7.46
CA THR A 73 0.12 6.23 -6.34
C THR A 73 1.47 5.83 -5.75
N ASP A 74 2.57 6.13 -6.45
CA ASP A 74 3.92 5.61 -6.16
C ASP A 74 3.86 4.08 -6.01
N SER A 75 3.24 3.43 -6.98
CA SER A 75 3.00 1.99 -7.00
C SER A 75 3.26 1.41 -8.38
N ARG A 76 3.25 0.08 -8.45
CA ARG A 76 3.46 -0.68 -9.68
C ARG A 76 2.17 -1.40 -10.03
N VAL A 77 1.71 -1.27 -11.27
CA VAL A 77 0.42 -1.82 -11.71
C VAL A 77 0.58 -2.66 -12.97
N VAL A 78 -0.14 -3.77 -13.01
CA VAL A 78 -0.22 -4.67 -14.16
C VAL A 78 -1.65 -5.07 -14.38
N ILE A 79 -2.02 -5.33 -15.63
CA ILE A 79 -3.30 -5.93 -15.97
C ILE A 79 -3.05 -7.36 -16.37
N LEU A 80 -3.77 -8.25 -15.70
CA LEU A 80 -3.65 -9.69 -15.90
C LEU A 80 -4.89 -10.19 -16.64
N SER A 81 -4.67 -11.20 -17.46
CA SER A 81 -5.72 -12.07 -17.96
C SER A 81 -6.26 -12.99 -16.87
N LEU A 82 -7.42 -13.61 -17.12
CA LEU A 82 -8.02 -14.60 -16.21
C LEU A 82 -7.13 -15.82 -15.98
N ASP A 83 -6.24 -16.16 -16.92
CA ASP A 83 -5.23 -17.20 -16.78
C ASP A 83 -3.93 -16.72 -16.11
N GLY A 84 -3.93 -15.50 -15.56
CA GLY A 84 -2.83 -14.94 -14.78
C GLY A 84 -1.64 -14.44 -15.62
N LYS A 85 -1.77 -14.39 -16.95
CA LYS A 85 -0.73 -13.82 -17.82
C LYS A 85 -0.86 -12.30 -17.89
N ILE A 86 0.28 -11.62 -17.88
CA ILE A 86 0.35 -10.16 -18.05
C ILE A 86 -0.16 -9.80 -19.45
N LYS A 87 -1.24 -9.01 -19.50
CA LYS A 87 -1.84 -8.46 -20.72
C LYS A 87 -1.34 -7.06 -21.00
N PHE A 88 -1.35 -6.20 -19.98
CA PHE A 88 -0.83 -4.83 -20.09
C PHE A 88 0.13 -4.55 -18.96
N LEU A 89 1.20 -3.88 -19.36
CA LEU A 89 2.24 -3.37 -18.51
C LEU A 89 2.67 -2.05 -19.17
N ASP A 90 2.89 -1.03 -18.36
CA ASP A 90 3.51 0.21 -18.82
C ASP A 90 4.93 -0.06 -19.39
N ASN A 91 5.63 0.92 -19.93
CA ASN A 91 6.85 0.78 -20.72
C ASN A 91 8.08 0.30 -19.89
N TYR A 92 8.03 -0.89 -19.31
CA TYR A 92 9.17 -1.56 -18.69
C TYR A 92 9.98 -2.22 -19.80
N GLY A 93 11.28 -1.94 -19.84
CA GLY A 93 12.20 -2.78 -20.58
C GLY A 93 12.06 -4.22 -20.07
N LYS A 94 11.63 -5.15 -20.93
CA LYS A 94 11.32 -6.55 -20.57
C LYS A 94 12.47 -7.32 -19.89
N ASN A 95 13.68 -6.76 -19.84
CA ASN A 95 14.88 -7.34 -19.26
C ASN A 95 15.45 -6.53 -18.08
N THR A 96 14.67 -5.66 -17.44
CA THR A 96 15.12 -4.98 -16.22
C THR A 96 14.90 -5.84 -14.99
N ASP A 97 15.72 -5.65 -13.96
CA ASP A 97 15.55 -6.31 -12.66
C ASP A 97 14.17 -6.00 -12.06
N ASP A 98 13.69 -4.77 -12.26
CA ASP A 98 12.35 -4.33 -11.83
C ASP A 98 11.22 -5.17 -12.44
N PHE A 99 11.33 -5.54 -13.72
CA PHE A 99 10.33 -6.38 -14.39
C PHE A 99 10.29 -7.80 -13.79
N GLN A 100 11.45 -8.37 -13.46
CA GLN A 100 11.52 -9.69 -12.83
C GLN A 100 10.94 -9.67 -11.42
N VAL A 101 11.27 -8.65 -10.62
CA VAL A 101 10.73 -8.47 -9.26
C VAL A 101 9.21 -8.30 -9.30
N LEU A 102 8.70 -7.47 -10.21
CA LEU A 102 7.26 -7.25 -10.39
C LEU A 102 6.56 -8.54 -10.80
N THR A 103 7.07 -9.24 -11.81
CA THR A 103 6.45 -10.49 -12.31
C THR A 103 6.46 -11.58 -11.24
N ALA A 104 7.55 -11.71 -10.48
CA ALA A 104 7.63 -12.66 -9.37
C ALA A 104 6.60 -12.33 -8.27
N PHE A 105 6.43 -11.05 -7.94
CA PHE A 105 5.44 -10.64 -6.94
C PHE A 105 4.00 -10.80 -7.44
N CYS A 106 3.72 -10.52 -8.72
CA CYS A 106 2.43 -10.80 -9.33
C CYS A 106 2.11 -12.30 -9.29
N ALA A 107 3.08 -13.17 -9.53
CA ALA A 107 2.89 -14.62 -9.40
C ALA A 107 2.56 -15.01 -7.94
N GLU A 108 3.22 -14.41 -6.94
CA GLU A 108 2.90 -14.62 -5.52
C GLU A 108 1.45 -14.21 -5.20
N LEU A 109 1.01 -13.05 -5.72
CA LEU A 109 -0.34 -12.52 -5.57
C LEU A 109 -1.42 -13.41 -6.20
N ILE A 110 -1.23 -13.85 -7.45
CA ILE A 110 -2.22 -14.65 -8.18
C ILE A 110 -2.35 -16.07 -7.59
N ASN A 111 -1.26 -16.60 -7.03
CA ASN A 111 -1.27 -17.91 -6.39
C ASN A 111 -2.02 -17.93 -5.05
N ASP A 112 -2.34 -16.77 -4.49
CA ASP A 112 -3.19 -16.64 -3.31
C ASP A 112 -4.66 -16.86 -3.65
N LYS A 113 -5.07 -18.13 -3.65
CA LYS A 113 -6.44 -18.54 -3.98
C LYS A 113 -7.50 -17.88 -3.10
N TYR A 114 -7.19 -17.57 -1.84
CA TYR A 114 -8.14 -16.92 -0.95
C TYR A 114 -8.41 -15.49 -1.41
N LEU A 115 -7.33 -14.73 -1.64
CA LEU A 115 -7.41 -13.36 -2.14
C LEU A 115 -8.13 -13.29 -3.48
N ILE A 116 -7.75 -14.14 -4.44
CA ILE A 116 -8.38 -14.17 -5.76
C ILE A 116 -9.87 -14.55 -5.65
N ASN A 117 -10.21 -15.56 -4.87
CA ASN A 117 -11.62 -15.94 -4.69
C ASN A 117 -12.43 -14.83 -4.02
N GLU A 118 -11.87 -14.11 -3.05
CA GLU A 118 -12.54 -12.99 -2.40
C GLU A 118 -12.80 -11.84 -3.40
N VAL A 119 -11.83 -11.52 -4.26
CA VAL A 119 -12.02 -10.51 -5.31
C VAL A 119 -13.11 -10.93 -6.29
N LEU A 120 -13.05 -12.16 -6.79
CA LEU A 120 -14.01 -12.69 -7.77
C LEU A 120 -15.44 -12.76 -7.20
N THR A 121 -15.59 -13.12 -5.93
CA THR A 121 -16.91 -13.25 -5.29
C THR A 121 -17.47 -11.91 -4.82
N SER A 122 -16.64 -11.01 -4.31
CA SER A 122 -17.07 -9.70 -3.82
C SER A 122 -17.25 -8.66 -4.93
N GLY A 123 -16.58 -8.83 -6.07
CA GLY A 123 -16.52 -7.84 -7.13
C GLY A 123 -15.82 -6.55 -6.70
N LYS A 124 -15.00 -6.59 -5.64
CA LYS A 124 -14.32 -5.43 -5.05
C LYS A 124 -12.81 -5.65 -4.98
N PRO A 125 -12.00 -4.58 -5.02
CA PRO A 125 -10.58 -4.72 -4.81
C PRO A 125 -10.28 -5.20 -3.39
N GLN A 126 -9.30 -6.10 -3.28
CA GLN A 126 -8.81 -6.63 -2.01
C GLN A 126 -7.30 -6.44 -1.91
N ALA A 127 -6.82 -6.26 -0.68
CA ALA A 127 -5.41 -6.07 -0.39
C ALA A 127 -4.89 -7.19 0.50
N ARG A 128 -3.62 -7.55 0.29
CA ARG A 128 -2.87 -8.42 1.18
C ARG A 128 -1.48 -7.86 1.40
N VAL A 129 -1.02 -7.93 2.66
CA VAL A 129 0.33 -7.56 3.04
C VAL A 129 1.17 -8.83 3.11
N PHE A 130 2.27 -8.85 2.35
CA PHE A 130 3.23 -9.95 2.29
C PHE A 130 4.47 -9.54 3.07
N GLU A 131 4.77 -10.28 4.13
CA GLU A 131 5.93 -9.99 4.98
C GLU A 131 7.09 -10.89 4.58
N ASN A 132 8.22 -10.28 4.22
CA ASN A 132 9.47 -11.02 4.09
C ASN A 132 10.15 -11.11 5.46
N LYS A 133 10.10 -12.30 6.07
CA LYS A 133 10.69 -12.56 7.40
C LYS A 133 12.21 -12.42 7.44
N LEU A 134 12.90 -12.51 6.31
CA LEU A 134 14.36 -12.43 6.23
C LEU A 134 14.86 -10.98 6.13
N SER A 135 14.17 -10.13 5.37
CA SER A 135 14.53 -8.72 5.18
C SER A 135 13.73 -7.75 6.05
N ASN A 136 12.73 -8.23 6.80
CA ASN A 136 11.78 -7.44 7.57
C ASN A 136 11.05 -6.37 6.73
N THR A 137 10.90 -6.61 5.43
CA THR A 137 10.22 -5.71 4.49
C THR A 137 8.80 -6.20 4.24
N LYS A 138 7.84 -5.27 4.21
CA LYS A 138 6.44 -5.54 3.85
C LYS A 138 6.19 -5.12 2.42
N LYS A 139 5.52 -5.98 1.64
CA LYS A 139 4.98 -5.65 0.33
C LYS A 139 3.46 -5.59 0.43
N ILE A 140 2.85 -4.59 -0.18
CA ILE A 140 1.39 -4.48 -0.25
C ILE A 140 0.99 -4.90 -1.66
N GLY A 141 0.17 -5.95 -1.77
CA GLY A 141 -0.37 -6.39 -3.04
C GLY A 141 -1.88 -6.17 -3.06
N ILE A 142 -2.38 -5.63 -4.18
CA ILE A 142 -3.78 -5.29 -4.36
C ILE A 142 -4.26 -5.92 -5.66
N VAL A 143 -5.41 -6.58 -5.59
CA VAL A 143 -6.05 -7.22 -6.73
C VAL A 143 -7.43 -6.59 -6.88
N SER A 144 -7.72 -6.08 -8.08
CA SER A 144 -9.01 -5.49 -8.44
C SER A 144 -9.62 -6.27 -9.59
N PRO A 145 -10.95 -6.51 -9.58
CA PRO A 145 -11.62 -6.94 -10.79
C PRO A 145 -11.65 -5.76 -11.78
N MET A 146 -11.53 -6.07 -13.06
CA MET A 146 -11.58 -5.11 -14.17
C MET A 146 -12.25 -5.73 -15.38
#